data_AF-A0A162GWC6-F1
#
_entry.id   AF-A0A162GWC6-F1
#
_cell.length_a   1.000
_cell.length_b   1.000
_cell.length_c   1.000
_cell.angle_alpha   90.00
_cell.angle_beta   90.00
_cell.angle_gamma   90.00
#
_symmetry.space_group_name_H-M   'P 1'
#
loop_
_entity.id
_entity.type
_entity.pdbx_description
1 polymer ?
#
loop_
_entity_poly.entity_id
_entity_poly.type
_entity_poly.pdbx_seq_one_letter_code
_entity_poly.pdbx_strand_id
1 'polypeptide(L)'
;MTSSDTTFKNKELVLMAVLALVAMALVTVAVVPSLRNKVKDAFLSSERNVVAKVSGSLSSEGPRVTVLKIQSKNSLSVEVFSQNEGGEMVLLAKLPLFENRDGYFLFKGNATNLALTDVDKDGSLEIVAPTYDDQMVPRLNIFRFNPVTKSFDRVTAPEGFEAK
;
A
#
# COMPACT_ATOMS: atom_id res chain seq x y z
N MET A 1 33.33 58.54 -5.96
CA MET A 1 33.13 57.55 -4.87
C MET A 1 31.85 57.92 -4.17
N THR A 2 30.73 57.32 -4.54
CA THR A 2 29.43 57.52 -3.89
C THR A 2 29.28 56.47 -2.80
N SER A 3 29.36 56.88 -1.55
CA SER A 3 29.07 56.03 -0.39
C SER A 3 27.59 55.68 -0.40
N SER A 4 27.29 54.39 -0.48
CA SER A 4 25.93 53.86 -0.36
C SER A 4 25.56 53.83 1.13
N ASP A 5 24.79 54.80 1.61
CA ASP A 5 24.16 54.71 2.93
C ASP A 5 22.97 53.74 2.84
N THR A 6 23.24 52.45 3.01
CA THR A 6 22.20 51.43 3.21
C THR A 6 21.99 51.24 4.70
N THR A 7 21.29 52.17 5.35
CA THR A 7 20.81 51.96 6.72
C THR A 7 19.54 51.11 6.67
N PHE A 8 19.63 49.84 7.06
CA PHE A 8 18.48 48.95 7.13
C PHE A 8 17.41 49.51 8.07
N LYS A 9 16.15 49.52 7.65
CA LYS A 9 15.05 49.96 8.50
C LYS A 9 14.83 48.95 9.63
N ASN A 10 14.35 49.41 10.79
CA ASN A 10 14.05 48.53 11.94
C ASN A 10 13.16 47.32 11.57
N LYS A 11 12.20 47.49 10.65
CA LYS A 11 11.34 46.40 10.18
C LYS A 11 12.10 45.36 9.35
N GLU A 12 13.07 45.78 8.55
CA GLU A 12 13.93 44.90 7.76
C GLU A 12 14.90 44.14 8.66
N LEU A 13 15.46 44.80 9.68
CA LEU A 13 16.27 44.15 10.71
C LEU A 13 15.49 43.08 11.48
N VAL A 14 14.25 43.37 11.86
CA VAL A 14 13.37 42.39 12.52
C VAL A 14 13.07 41.21 11.58
N LEU A 15 12.76 41.48 10.31
CA LEU A 15 12.50 40.43 9.33
C LEU A 15 13.73 39.53 9.11
N MET A 16 14.92 40.13 8.99
CA MET A 16 16.18 39.38 8.85
C MET A 16 16.48 38.52 10.09
N ALA A 17 16.23 39.05 11.30
CA ALA A 17 16.41 38.29 12.53
C ALA A 17 15.45 37.08 12.61
N VAL A 18 14.19 37.26 12.20
CA VAL A 18 13.21 36.16 12.14
C VAL A 18 13.62 35.11 11.10
N LEU A 19 14.06 35.53 9.91
CA LEU A 19 14.53 34.60 8.88
C LEU A 19 15.78 33.83 9.32
N ALA A 20 16.71 34.49 10.01
CA ALA A 20 17.89 33.84 10.57
C ALA A 20 17.52 32.79 11.64
N LEU A 21 16.55 33.09 12.50
CA LEU A 21 16.02 32.14 13.49
C LEU A 21 15.37 30.93 12.83
N VAL A 22 14.55 31.15 11.81
CA VAL A 22 13.92 30.05 11.04
C VAL A 22 14.99 29.21 10.34
N ALA A 23 15.99 29.83 9.72
CA ALA A 23 17.08 29.10 9.07
C ALA A 23 17.88 28.25 10.06
N MET A 24 18.20 28.78 11.25
CA MET A 24 18.87 28.02 12.31
C MET A 24 18.04 26.84 12.79
N ALA A 25 16.73 27.00 12.93
CA ALA A 25 15.81 25.92 13.29
C ALA A 25 15.76 24.81 12.23
N LEU A 26 15.73 25.19 10.93
CA LEU A 26 15.76 24.22 9.83
C LEU A 26 17.08 23.46 9.77
N VAL A 27 18.21 24.16 9.95
CA VAL A 27 19.55 23.54 9.99
C VAL A 27 19.68 22.56 11.16
N THR A 28 19.20 22.93 12.35
CA THR A 28 19.22 22.04 13.51
C THR A 28 18.37 20.79 13.28
N VAL A 29 17.16 20.92 12.71
CA VAL A 29 16.35 19.76 12.31
C VAL A 29 17.07 18.88 11.28
N ALA A 30 17.78 19.46 10.32
CA ALA A 30 18.49 18.71 9.29
C ALA A 30 19.73 17.97 9.81
N VAL A 31 20.48 18.57 10.75
CA VAL A 31 21.73 18.03 11.29
C VAL A 31 21.48 17.00 12.38
N VAL A 32 20.45 17.17 13.21
CA VAL A 32 20.17 16.28 14.34
C VAL A 32 19.37 15.06 13.84
N PRO A 33 19.95 13.85 13.81
CA PRO A 33 19.30 12.69 13.19
C PRO A 33 17.96 12.32 13.85
N SER A 34 17.85 12.50 15.18
CA SER A 34 16.61 12.20 15.92
C SER A 34 15.47 13.17 15.59
N LEU A 35 15.76 14.47 15.42
CA LEU A 35 14.76 15.47 15.01
C LEU A 35 14.37 15.27 13.54
N ARG A 36 15.34 15.04 12.67
CA ARG A 36 15.10 14.69 11.26
C ARG A 36 14.19 13.48 11.13
N ASN A 37 14.45 12.42 11.91
CA ASN A 37 13.64 11.20 11.87
C ASN A 37 12.23 11.47 12.38
N LYS A 38 12.03 12.22 13.47
CA LYS A 38 10.69 12.59 13.95
C LYS A 38 9.89 13.41 12.94
N VAL A 39 10.52 14.39 12.29
CA VAL A 39 9.88 15.18 11.22
C VAL A 39 9.56 14.28 10.03
N LYS A 40 10.51 13.43 9.63
CA LYS A 40 10.30 12.45 8.56
C LYS A 40 9.13 11.53 8.89
N ASP A 41 9.04 11.00 10.11
CA ASP A 41 7.96 10.11 10.52
C ASP A 41 6.62 10.84 10.59
N ALA A 42 6.57 12.07 11.08
CA ALA A 42 5.35 12.88 11.14
C ALA A 42 4.80 13.26 9.74
N PHE A 43 5.66 13.42 8.73
CA PHE A 43 5.26 13.77 7.35
C PHE A 43 5.18 12.55 6.41
N LEU A 44 5.91 11.46 6.70
CA LEU A 44 6.01 10.25 5.88
C LEU A 44 5.42 9.01 6.54
N SER A 45 4.66 9.12 7.62
CA SER A 45 3.86 8.01 8.18
C SER A 45 2.80 7.58 7.16
N SER A 46 3.24 6.88 6.12
CA SER A 46 2.43 6.02 5.28
C SER A 46 2.18 4.77 6.10
N GLU A 47 1.35 4.93 7.13
CA GLU A 47 1.04 3.83 8.04
C GLU A 47 0.53 2.68 7.19
N ARG A 48 1.29 1.59 7.20
CA ARG A 48 1.02 0.39 6.43
C ARG A 48 0.15 -0.49 7.30
N ASN A 49 -1.14 -0.51 7.03
CA ASN A 49 -2.09 -1.33 7.76
C ASN A 49 -2.38 -2.62 6.98
N VAL A 50 -2.21 -3.78 7.62
CA VAL A 50 -2.61 -5.07 7.04
C VAL A 50 -4.08 -5.27 7.38
N VAL A 51 -4.96 -5.11 6.40
CA VAL A 51 -6.41 -5.20 6.59
C VAL A 51 -6.94 -6.62 6.40
N ALA A 52 -6.17 -7.50 5.75
CA ALA A 52 -6.52 -8.91 5.59
C ALA A 52 -5.28 -9.78 5.35
N LYS A 53 -5.38 -11.06 5.70
CA LYS A 53 -4.37 -12.08 5.45
C LYS A 53 -5.04 -13.42 5.10
N VAL A 54 -4.52 -14.09 4.08
CA VAL A 54 -4.86 -15.48 3.77
C VAL A 54 -3.60 -16.24 3.38
N SER A 55 -3.53 -17.54 3.68
CA SER A 55 -2.41 -18.39 3.30
C SER A 55 -2.94 -19.69 2.71
N GLY A 56 -2.24 -20.25 1.72
CA GLY A 56 -2.64 -21.48 1.05
C GLY A 56 -1.74 -21.83 -0.11
N SER A 57 -1.91 -23.02 -0.69
CA SER A 57 -1.23 -23.41 -1.93
C SER A 57 -2.08 -22.99 -3.12
N LEU A 58 -1.47 -22.35 -4.12
CA LEU A 58 -2.19 -21.86 -5.30
C LEU A 58 -2.64 -22.98 -6.25
N SER A 59 -2.03 -24.15 -6.19
CA SER A 59 -2.48 -25.37 -6.84
C SER A 59 -1.82 -26.58 -6.17
N SER A 60 -2.07 -27.80 -6.66
CA SER A 60 -1.42 -29.02 -6.15
C SER A 60 0.11 -29.00 -6.30
N GLU A 61 0.62 -28.35 -7.35
CA GLU A 61 2.05 -28.21 -7.64
C GLU A 61 2.56 -26.76 -7.48
N GLY A 62 1.66 -25.83 -7.17
CA GLY A 62 1.94 -24.40 -7.06
C GLY A 62 2.59 -24.02 -5.72
N PRO A 63 3.17 -22.81 -5.64
CA PRO A 63 3.80 -22.36 -4.41
C PRO A 63 2.76 -22.20 -3.29
N ARG A 64 3.19 -22.51 -2.07
CA ARG A 64 2.48 -22.08 -0.87
C ARG A 64 2.72 -20.59 -0.67
N VAL A 65 1.66 -19.82 -0.58
CA VAL A 65 1.72 -18.37 -0.44
C VAL A 65 1.04 -17.87 0.82
N THR A 66 1.49 -16.71 1.27
CA THR A 66 0.70 -15.82 2.13
C THR A 66 0.41 -14.55 1.35
N VAL A 67 -0.86 -14.19 1.33
CA VAL A 67 -1.36 -13.00 0.67
C VAL A 67 -1.82 -12.02 1.73
N LEU A 68 -1.35 -10.79 1.63
CA LEU A 68 -1.72 -9.69 2.51
C LEU A 68 -2.44 -8.64 1.70
N LYS A 69 -3.59 -8.18 2.19
CA LYS A 69 -4.21 -6.96 1.70
C LYS A 69 -3.79 -5.81 2.60
N ILE A 70 -3.28 -4.76 1.99
CA ILE A 70 -2.59 -3.68 2.69
C ILE A 70 -3.19 -2.36 2.27
N GLN A 71 -3.56 -1.57 3.29
CA GLN A 71 -3.96 -0.19 3.16
C GLN A 71 -2.79 0.71 3.54
N SER A 72 -2.45 1.66 2.67
CA SER A 72 -1.47 2.69 2.98
C SER A 72 -1.93 4.04 2.45
N LYS A 73 -2.14 5.01 3.35
CA LYS A 73 -2.71 6.32 3.01
C LYS A 73 -3.99 6.17 2.18
N ASN A 74 -3.90 6.49 0.88
CA ASN A 74 -4.99 6.46 -0.08
C ASN A 74 -4.77 5.40 -1.15
N SER A 75 -4.19 4.25 -0.81
CA SER A 75 -4.09 3.12 -1.73
C SER A 75 -4.32 1.79 -1.02
N LEU A 76 -4.91 0.87 -1.78
CA LEU A 76 -4.97 -0.54 -1.43
C LEU A 76 -4.09 -1.34 -2.37
N SER A 77 -3.43 -2.35 -1.82
CA SER A 77 -2.64 -3.29 -2.60
C SER A 77 -2.70 -4.68 -1.99
N VAL A 78 -2.39 -5.66 -2.82
CA VAL A 78 -2.21 -7.04 -2.42
C VAL A 78 -0.73 -7.38 -2.54
N GLU A 79 -0.10 -7.83 -1.47
CA GLU A 79 1.27 -8.35 -1.47
C GLU A 79 1.21 -9.87 -1.33
N VAL A 80 1.88 -10.58 -2.24
CA VAL A 80 1.93 -12.04 -2.27
C VAL A 80 3.33 -12.49 -1.93
N PHE A 81 3.45 -13.34 -0.93
CA PHE A 81 4.72 -13.88 -0.46
C PHE A 81 4.74 -15.39 -0.65
N SER A 82 5.78 -15.94 -1.27
CA SER A 82 6.03 -17.39 -1.21
C SER A 82 6.62 -17.75 0.13
N GLN A 83 6.18 -18.88 0.67
CA GLN A 83 6.75 -19.46 1.87
C GLN A 83 7.67 -20.62 1.47
N ASN A 84 8.97 -20.48 1.73
CA ASN A 84 9.92 -21.57 1.55
C ASN A 84 9.89 -22.55 2.73
N GLU A 85 10.45 -23.75 2.57
CA GLU A 85 10.49 -24.79 3.61
C GLU A 85 11.17 -24.32 4.92
N GLY A 86 12.09 -23.36 4.82
CA GLY A 86 12.75 -22.73 5.97
C GLY A 86 11.93 -21.64 6.69
N GLY A 87 10.68 -21.39 6.27
CA GLY A 87 9.82 -20.35 6.85
C GLY A 87 10.13 -18.92 6.39
N GLU A 88 11.17 -18.73 5.57
CA GLU A 88 11.45 -17.46 4.93
C GLU A 88 10.34 -17.08 3.94
N MET A 89 9.94 -15.82 4.01
CA MET A 89 8.90 -15.24 3.19
C MET A 89 9.53 -14.35 2.12
N VAL A 90 9.38 -14.73 0.85
CA VAL A 90 9.90 -13.96 -0.28
C VAL A 90 8.74 -13.29 -0.99
N LEU A 91 8.81 -11.96 -1.17
CA LEU A 91 7.80 -11.23 -1.92
C LEU A 91 7.82 -11.68 -3.39
N LEU A 92 6.73 -12.30 -3.84
CA LEU A 92 6.53 -12.68 -5.25
C LEU A 92 5.97 -11.53 -6.06
N ALA A 93 4.96 -10.83 -5.51
CA ALA A 93 4.26 -9.80 -6.24
C ALA A 93 3.66 -8.74 -5.32
N LYS A 94 3.57 -7.51 -5.85
CA LYS A 94 2.79 -6.42 -5.27
C LYS A 94 1.81 -5.92 -6.32
N LEU A 95 0.54 -6.18 -6.07
CA LEU A 95 -0.57 -5.97 -7.00
C LEU A 95 -1.39 -4.77 -6.54
N PRO A 96 -1.38 -3.64 -7.28
CA PRO A 96 -2.21 -2.49 -6.92
C PRO A 96 -3.69 -2.84 -7.12
N LEU A 97 -4.53 -2.39 -6.18
CA LEU A 97 -5.97 -2.34 -6.37
C LEU A 97 -6.30 -0.94 -6.90
N PHE A 98 -7.19 -0.86 -7.89
CA PHE A 98 -7.52 0.41 -8.52
C PHE A 98 -8.36 1.31 -7.61
N GLU A 99 -9.14 0.69 -6.74
CA GLU A 99 -9.97 1.39 -5.77
C GLU A 99 -9.32 1.41 -4.39
N ASN A 100 -9.59 2.46 -3.63
CA ASN A 100 -8.94 2.73 -2.34
C ASN A 100 -9.79 2.34 -1.13
N ARG A 101 -11.04 1.91 -1.36
CA ARG A 101 -11.97 1.50 -0.30
C ARG A 101 -12.02 -0.01 -0.20
N ASP A 102 -11.80 -0.51 1.02
CA ASP A 102 -11.81 -1.94 1.27
C ASP A 102 -13.23 -2.49 1.07
N GLY A 103 -13.34 -3.65 0.44
CA GLY A 103 -14.60 -4.32 0.16
C GLY A 103 -14.73 -5.59 0.96
N TYR A 104 -15.97 -6.02 1.19
CA TYR A 104 -16.28 -7.33 1.77
C TYR A 104 -17.28 -8.04 0.85
N PHE A 105 -17.13 -9.35 0.70
CA PHE A 105 -18.08 -10.20 0.02
C PHE A 105 -18.38 -11.45 0.86
N LEU A 106 -19.51 -12.08 0.59
CA LEU A 106 -19.88 -13.32 1.24
C LEU A 106 -19.15 -14.47 0.56
N PHE A 107 -18.26 -15.13 1.29
CA PHE A 107 -17.54 -16.31 0.83
C PHE A 107 -17.82 -17.48 1.77
N LYS A 108 -18.47 -18.53 1.25
CA LYS A 108 -18.86 -19.73 2.04
C LYS A 108 -19.60 -19.35 3.34
N GLY A 109 -20.53 -18.39 3.25
CA GLY A 109 -21.33 -17.92 4.39
C GLY A 109 -20.61 -16.97 5.35
N ASN A 110 -19.36 -16.59 5.08
CA ASN A 110 -18.60 -15.66 5.92
C ASN A 110 -18.28 -14.38 5.13
N ALA A 111 -18.46 -13.21 5.75
CA ALA A 111 -17.99 -11.97 5.16
C ALA A 111 -16.45 -11.93 5.19
N THR A 112 -15.81 -11.78 4.03
CA THR A 112 -14.36 -11.66 3.92
C THR A 112 -13.96 -10.57 2.94
N ASN A 113 -12.81 -9.94 3.18
CA ASN A 113 -12.20 -8.91 2.33
C ASN A 113 -10.98 -9.43 1.55
N LEU A 114 -10.62 -10.70 1.73
CA LEU A 114 -9.57 -11.39 0.99
C LEU A 114 -9.80 -12.91 1.02
N ALA A 115 -9.67 -13.58 -0.12
CA ALA A 115 -9.79 -15.03 -0.20
C ALA A 115 -8.82 -15.64 -1.22
N LEU A 116 -8.48 -16.91 -1.00
CA LEU A 116 -7.96 -17.80 -2.02
C LEU A 116 -9.09 -18.76 -2.40
N THR A 117 -9.51 -18.77 -3.65
CA THR A 117 -10.57 -19.65 -4.13
C THR A 117 -10.42 -19.95 -5.60
N ASP A 118 -10.84 -21.15 -5.98
CA ASP A 118 -10.97 -21.57 -7.37
C ASP A 118 -12.24 -20.94 -7.95
N VAL A 119 -12.06 -19.88 -8.74
CA VAL A 119 -13.14 -19.05 -9.27
C VAL A 119 -13.77 -19.68 -10.51
N ASP A 120 -12.96 -20.23 -11.41
CA ASP A 120 -13.41 -20.82 -12.68
C ASP A 120 -13.43 -22.36 -12.69
N LYS A 121 -13.10 -22.99 -11.56
CA LYS A 121 -13.15 -24.44 -11.34
C LYS A 121 -12.09 -25.20 -12.12
N ASP A 122 -10.92 -24.60 -12.32
CA ASP A 122 -9.78 -25.22 -13.00
C ASP A 122 -8.82 -25.98 -12.06
N GLY A 123 -9.07 -25.94 -10.74
CA GLY A 123 -8.26 -26.57 -9.71
C GLY A 123 -7.11 -25.71 -9.18
N SER A 124 -6.90 -24.53 -9.75
CA SER A 124 -6.00 -23.50 -9.22
C SER A 124 -6.78 -22.47 -8.41
N LEU A 125 -6.19 -21.95 -7.35
CA LEU A 125 -6.79 -20.89 -6.55
C LEU A 125 -6.37 -19.53 -7.08
N GLU A 126 -7.36 -18.66 -7.34
CA GLU A 126 -7.15 -17.24 -7.52
C GLU A 126 -7.16 -16.49 -6.19
N ILE A 127 -6.48 -15.35 -6.20
CA ILE A 127 -6.62 -14.34 -5.16
C ILE A 127 -7.82 -13.47 -5.48
N VAL A 128 -8.79 -13.40 -4.57
CA VAL A 128 -9.95 -12.53 -4.68
C VAL A 128 -9.87 -11.44 -3.61
N ALA A 129 -9.82 -10.19 -4.07
CA ALA A 129 -9.73 -9.00 -3.23
C ALA A 129 -10.84 -7.99 -3.61
N PRO A 130 -12.03 -8.05 -2.98
CA PRO A 130 -13.11 -7.09 -3.23
C PRO A 130 -12.71 -5.65 -2.86
N THR A 131 -13.19 -4.66 -3.58
CA THR A 131 -13.09 -3.24 -3.24
C THR A 131 -14.42 -2.54 -3.55
N TYR A 132 -14.59 -1.31 -3.07
CA TYR A 132 -15.68 -0.44 -3.52
C TYR A 132 -15.12 0.72 -4.31
N ASP A 133 -15.79 1.06 -5.42
CA ASP A 133 -15.49 2.31 -6.12
C ASP A 133 -16.05 3.53 -5.38
N ASP A 134 -15.84 4.71 -5.96
CA ASP A 134 -16.27 5.96 -5.34
C ASP A 134 -17.80 6.06 -5.14
N GLN A 135 -18.56 5.34 -5.96
CA GLN A 135 -20.03 5.27 -5.90
C GLN A 135 -20.53 4.15 -4.99
N MET A 136 -19.65 3.50 -4.22
CA MET A 136 -19.96 2.35 -3.36
C MET A 136 -20.44 1.11 -4.14
N VAL A 137 -20.11 1.01 -5.43
CA VAL A 137 -20.39 -0.18 -6.22
C VAL A 137 -19.28 -1.20 -5.95
N PRO A 138 -19.61 -2.46 -5.61
CA PRO A 138 -18.61 -3.49 -5.37
C PRO A 138 -17.84 -3.81 -6.66
N ARG A 139 -16.54 -4.03 -6.52
CA ARG A 139 -15.62 -4.44 -7.58
C ARG A 139 -14.82 -5.64 -7.09
N LEU A 140 -14.78 -6.71 -7.87
CA LEU A 140 -13.91 -7.84 -7.58
C LEU A 140 -12.57 -7.70 -8.32
N ASN A 141 -11.48 -7.71 -7.56
CA ASN A 141 -10.14 -7.85 -8.11
C ASN A 141 -9.74 -9.31 -7.99
N ILE A 142 -9.58 -10.00 -9.12
CA ILE A 142 -9.22 -11.40 -9.18
C ILE A 142 -7.85 -11.53 -9.85
N PHE A 143 -6.93 -12.24 -9.20
CA PHE A 143 -5.58 -12.44 -9.71
C PHE A 143 -5.26 -13.92 -9.80
N ARG A 144 -4.93 -14.37 -11.02
CA ARG A 144 -4.50 -15.72 -11.33
C ARG A 144 -2.99 -15.80 -11.36
N PHE A 145 -2.43 -16.85 -10.76
CA PHE A 145 -1.01 -17.12 -10.88
C PHE A 145 -0.70 -17.84 -12.19
N ASN A 146 0.30 -17.34 -12.91
CA ASN A 146 0.82 -17.96 -14.11
C ASN A 146 2.08 -18.77 -13.75
N PRO A 147 2.04 -20.10 -13.81
CA PRO A 147 3.17 -20.95 -13.38
C PRO A 147 4.38 -20.84 -14.32
N VAL A 148 4.18 -20.43 -15.58
CA VAL A 148 5.26 -20.30 -16.56
C VAL A 148 6.08 -19.05 -16.29
N THR A 149 5.43 -17.91 -16.11
CA THR A 149 6.08 -16.61 -15.88
C THR A 149 6.35 -16.33 -14.41
N LYS A 150 5.75 -17.13 -13.50
CA LYS A 150 5.72 -16.89 -12.04
C LYS A 150 5.15 -15.51 -11.67
N SER A 151 4.22 -15.00 -12.48
CA SER A 151 3.56 -13.71 -12.29
C SER A 151 2.08 -13.87 -11.95
N PHE A 152 1.42 -12.75 -11.67
CA PHE A 152 -0.03 -12.72 -11.45
C PHE A 152 -0.70 -11.88 -12.52
N ASP A 153 -1.71 -12.44 -13.16
CA ASP A 153 -2.52 -11.81 -14.18
C ASP A 153 -3.89 -11.47 -13.60
N ARG A 154 -4.39 -10.26 -13.90
CA ARG A 154 -5.74 -9.86 -13.50
C ARG A 154 -6.75 -10.53 -14.42
N VAL A 155 -7.77 -11.14 -13.84
CA VAL A 155 -8.84 -11.83 -14.57
C VAL A 155 -10.21 -11.28 -14.16
N THR A 156 -11.20 -11.47 -15.02
CA THR A 156 -12.59 -11.09 -14.75
C THR A 156 -13.32 -12.26 -14.09
N ALA A 157 -14.24 -11.95 -13.18
CA ALA A 157 -15.11 -12.96 -12.60
C ALA A 157 -15.98 -13.62 -13.69
N PRO A 158 -16.18 -14.95 -13.65
CA PRO A 158 -17.23 -15.61 -14.43
C PRO A 158 -18.61 -15.06 -14.05
N GLU A 159 -19.56 -15.13 -14.98
CA GLU A 159 -20.95 -14.74 -14.70
C GLU A 159 -21.51 -15.51 -13.49
N GLY A 160 -22.13 -14.79 -12.56
CA GLY A 160 -22.78 -15.39 -11.38
C GLY A 160 -21.87 -15.66 -10.18
N PHE A 161 -20.58 -15.36 -10.24
CA PHE A 161 -19.68 -15.47 -9.07
C PHE A 161 -20.08 -14.52 -7.91
N GLU A 162 -20.72 -13.39 -8.23
CA GLU A 162 -21.12 -12.37 -7.23
C GLU A 162 -22.45 -12.69 -6.53
N ALA A 163 -23.18 -13.73 -6.93
CA ALA A 163 -24.56 -13.95 -6.50
C ALA A 163 -24.73 -15.29 -5.78
N LYS A 164 -24.48 -15.29 -4.46
CA LYS A 164 -25.29 -15.98 -3.43
C LYS A 164 -24.79 -15.73 -2.01
#